data_AF-A0A1H8XU37-F1
#
_entry.id   AF-A0A1H8XU37-F1
#
_cell.length_a   1.000
_cell.length_b   1.000
_cell.length_c   1.000
_cell.angle_alpha   90.00
_cell.angle_beta   90.00
_cell.angle_gamma   90.00
#
_symmetry.space_group_name_H-M   'P 1'
#
loop_
_entity.id
_entity.type
_entity.pdbx_description
1 polymer ?
#
loop_
_entity_poly.entity_id
_entity_poly.type
_entity_poly.pdbx_seq_one_letter_code
_entity_poly.pdbx_strand_id
1 'polypeptide(L)'
;MSLDIDHMRMLHEEAIEQLDLMKTALEAAMQARDTIRDNLDQIMLDHWRYYLDVIHMISKHDETITLVFQERGMELSEQEEDLSAREFNPNYTLLLLLLLALSRRHRRIWHVLGLHGEPMTEHLKDSLIMEREHMANLVSMVQSLI
;
A
#
# COMPACT_ATOMS: atom_id res chain seq x y z
N MET A 1 0.35 0.12 24.37
CA MET A 1 1.68 0.44 23.80
C MET A 1 1.54 1.81 23.15
N SER A 2 2.32 2.83 23.51
CA SER A 2 2.15 4.14 22.85
C SER A 2 2.64 4.05 21.40
N LEU A 3 1.80 4.47 20.46
CA LEU A 3 2.15 4.57 19.04
C LEU A 3 3.41 5.43 18.90
N ASP A 4 4.51 4.86 18.39
CA ASP A 4 5.67 5.65 18.00
C ASP A 4 5.34 6.35 16.68
N ILE A 5 4.99 7.63 16.79
CA ILE A 5 4.52 8.45 15.68
C ILE A 5 5.60 8.61 14.62
N ASP A 6 6.86 8.78 15.03
CA ASP A 6 7.96 8.98 14.09
C ASP A 6 8.26 7.67 13.34
N HIS A 7 8.20 6.54 14.05
CA HIS A 7 8.29 5.23 13.41
C HIS A 7 7.14 4.99 12.42
N MET A 8 5.90 5.32 12.80
CA MET A 8 4.74 5.19 11.92
C MET A 8 4.85 6.07 10.67
N ARG A 9 5.33 7.30 10.82
CA ARG A 9 5.57 8.19 9.67
C ARG A 9 6.64 7.61 8.76
N MET A 10 7.74 7.10 9.30
CA MET A 10 8.78 6.42 8.52
C MET A 10 8.20 5.23 7.73
N LEU A 11 7.38 4.39 8.35
CA LEU A 11 6.73 3.27 7.65
C LEU A 11 5.77 3.72 6.53
N HIS A 12 5.01 4.80 6.75
CA HIS A 12 4.15 5.34 5.69
C HIS A 12 4.95 5.98 4.55
N GLU A 13 6.13 6.52 4.83
CA GLU A 13 7.06 7.04 3.82
C GLU A 13 7.67 5.91 3.00
N GLU A 14 8.17 4.86 3.65
CA GLU A 14 8.65 3.62 3.00
C GLU A 14 7.58 3.02 2.07
N ALA A 15 6.33 2.94 2.53
CA ALA A 15 5.23 2.46 1.70
C ALA A 15 5.00 3.34 0.46
N ILE A 16 5.17 4.66 0.56
CA ILE A 16 5.09 5.57 -0.61
C ILE A 16 6.23 5.28 -1.57
N GLU A 17 7.45 5.08 -1.07
CA GLU A 17 8.61 4.76 -1.90
C GLU A 17 8.41 3.46 -2.69
N GLN A 18 7.92 2.39 -2.04
CA GLN A 18 7.61 1.14 -2.72
C GLN A 18 6.54 1.32 -3.81
N LEU A 19 5.50 2.11 -3.55
CA LEU A 19 4.46 2.40 -4.56
C LEU A 19 4.99 3.25 -5.73
N ASP A 20 5.90 4.20 -5.48
CA ASP A 20 6.51 5.04 -6.52
C ASP A 20 7.50 4.22 -7.39
N LEU A 21 8.23 3.27 -6.80
CA LEU A 21 9.06 2.30 -7.53
C LEU A 21 8.22 1.36 -8.39
N MET A 22 7.16 0.80 -7.81
CA MET A 22 6.18 -0.03 -8.53
C MET A 22 5.57 0.73 -9.72
N LYS A 23 5.16 1.99 -9.49
CA LYS A 23 4.64 2.88 -10.54
C LYS A 23 5.66 3.09 -11.66
N THR A 24 6.93 3.29 -11.32
CA THR A 24 8.00 3.51 -12.31
C THR A 24 8.18 2.28 -13.19
N ALA A 25 8.21 1.08 -12.59
CA ALA A 25 8.28 -0.18 -13.33
C ALA A 25 7.06 -0.37 -14.24
N LEU A 26 5.86 -0.06 -13.73
CA LEU A 26 4.60 -0.13 -14.47
C LEU A 26 4.57 0.80 -15.69
N GLU A 27 4.96 2.06 -15.52
CA GLU A 27 5.02 3.06 -16.61
C GLU A 27 6.04 2.66 -17.68
N ALA A 28 7.16 2.06 -17.28
CA ALA A 28 8.15 1.51 -18.22
C ALA A 28 7.61 0.26 -18.95
N ALA A 29 6.93 -0.65 -18.24
CA ALA A 29 6.36 -1.87 -18.80
C ALA A 29 5.33 -1.57 -19.91
N MET A 30 4.55 -0.50 -19.75
CA MET A 30 3.59 -0.02 -20.76
C MET A 30 4.24 0.36 -22.10
N GLN A 31 5.52 0.70 -22.10
CA GLN A 31 6.28 1.12 -23.29
C GLN A 31 7.23 0.02 -23.80
N ALA A 32 7.52 -0.97 -22.96
CA ALA A 32 8.41 -2.08 -23.27
C ALA A 32 7.72 -3.18 -24.11
N ARG A 33 8.53 -4.09 -24.64
CA ARG A 33 8.07 -5.29 -25.36
C ARG A 33 8.90 -6.50 -24.91
N ASP A 34 8.34 -7.68 -25.17
CA ASP A 34 9.01 -8.97 -24.98
C ASP A 34 9.59 -9.11 -23.57
N THR A 35 10.77 -9.72 -23.45
CA THR A 35 11.42 -10.05 -22.19
C THR A 35 11.68 -8.85 -21.26
N ILE A 36 11.80 -7.63 -21.80
CA ILE A 36 11.96 -6.42 -20.99
C ILE A 36 10.66 -6.12 -20.25
N ARG A 37 9.52 -6.30 -20.91
CA ARG A 37 8.21 -6.12 -20.28
C ARG A 37 8.00 -7.15 -19.17
N ASP A 38 8.30 -8.42 -19.44
CA ASP A 38 8.16 -9.49 -18.44
C ASP A 38 9.03 -9.22 -17.19
N ASN A 39 10.26 -8.75 -17.39
CA ASN A 39 11.14 -8.37 -16.27
C ASN A 39 10.60 -7.17 -15.48
N LEU A 40 10.02 -6.18 -16.15
CA LEU A 40 9.44 -5.01 -15.49
C LEU A 40 8.15 -5.36 -14.73
N ASP A 41 7.36 -6.28 -15.27
CA ASP A 41 6.19 -6.84 -14.58
C ASP A 41 6.63 -7.57 -13.30
N GLN A 42 7.70 -8.37 -13.35
CA GLN A 42 8.26 -9.01 -12.15
C GLN A 42 8.74 -8.00 -11.11
N ILE A 43 9.49 -6.96 -11.52
CA ILE A 43 9.95 -5.90 -10.61
C ILE A 43 8.76 -5.20 -9.94
N MET A 44 7.70 -4.94 -10.71
CA MET A 44 6.47 -4.37 -10.18
C MET A 44 5.82 -5.28 -9.11
N LEU A 45 5.79 -6.60 -9.34
CA LEU A 45 5.27 -7.57 -8.36
C LEU A 45 6.11 -7.61 -7.09
N ASP A 46 7.43 -7.52 -7.22
CA ASP A 46 8.34 -7.51 -6.08
C ASP A 46 8.12 -6.27 -5.21
N HIS A 47 7.98 -5.08 -5.80
CA HIS A 47 7.64 -3.86 -5.05
C HIS A 47 6.27 -3.91 -4.41
N TRP A 48 5.28 -4.59 -5.02
CA TRP A 48 3.99 -4.82 -4.39
C TRP A 48 4.11 -5.70 -3.14
N ARG A 49 4.92 -6.76 -3.19
CA ARG A 49 5.20 -7.62 -2.03
C ARG A 49 5.88 -6.85 -0.90
N TYR A 50 6.92 -6.08 -1.23
CA TYR A 50 7.58 -5.23 -0.23
C TYR A 50 6.63 -4.20 0.38
N TYR A 51 5.73 -3.62 -0.42
CA TYR A 51 4.68 -2.74 0.10
C TYR A 51 3.76 -3.47 1.10
N LEU A 52 3.35 -4.71 0.82
CA LEU A 52 2.52 -5.50 1.75
C LEU A 52 3.27 -5.81 3.06
N ASP A 53 4.59 -6.08 3.00
CA ASP A 53 5.42 -6.25 4.20
C ASP A 53 5.43 -4.99 5.06
N VAL A 54 5.54 -3.81 4.43
CA VAL A 54 5.48 -2.52 5.13
C VAL A 54 4.10 -2.31 5.74
N ILE A 55 3.01 -2.64 5.04
CA ILE A 55 1.64 -2.61 5.60
C ILE A 55 1.52 -3.57 6.79
N HIS A 56 2.11 -4.76 6.72
CA HIS A 56 2.15 -5.68 7.84
C HIS A 56 2.89 -5.06 9.03
N MET A 57 4.02 -4.38 8.83
CA MET A 57 4.70 -3.66 9.91
C MET A 57 3.82 -2.56 10.50
N ILE A 58 3.17 -1.74 9.67
CA ILE A 58 2.22 -0.71 10.11
C ILE A 58 1.10 -1.34 10.96
N SER A 59 0.56 -2.49 10.57
CA SER A 59 -0.51 -3.18 11.29
C SER A 59 -0.11 -3.61 12.70
N LYS A 60 1.18 -3.94 12.93
CA LYS A 60 1.70 -4.27 14.27
C LYS A 60 1.69 -3.08 15.23
N HIS A 61 1.64 -1.86 14.70
CA HIS A 61 1.60 -0.63 15.48
C HIS A 61 0.22 0.03 15.49
N ASP A 62 -0.64 -0.31 14.52
CA ASP A 62 -1.96 0.29 14.32
C ASP A 62 -3.06 -0.78 14.30
N GLU A 63 -3.71 -0.96 15.46
CA GLU A 63 -4.80 -1.92 15.65
C GLU A 63 -6.00 -1.64 14.73
N THR A 64 -6.23 -0.37 14.35
CA THR A 64 -7.34 -0.03 13.45
C THR A 64 -7.07 -0.53 12.04
N ILE A 65 -5.82 -0.40 11.56
CA ILE A 65 -5.42 -0.98 10.26
C ILE A 65 -5.59 -2.49 10.28
N THR A 66 -5.16 -3.16 11.36
CA THR A 66 -5.32 -4.61 11.48
C THR A 66 -6.78 -5.04 11.33
N LEU A 67 -7.70 -4.39 12.05
CA LEU A 67 -9.13 -4.69 12.00
C LEU A 67 -9.72 -4.50 10.60
N VAL A 68 -9.46 -3.35 9.98
CA VAL A 68 -10.01 -3.01 8.66
C VAL A 68 -9.50 -4.00 7.59
N PHE A 69 -8.25 -4.44 7.67
CA PHE A 69 -7.71 -5.42 6.72
C PHE A 69 -8.30 -6.83 6.94
N GLN A 70 -8.49 -7.24 8.20
CA GLN A 70 -9.15 -8.51 8.54
C GLN A 70 -10.61 -8.55 8.07
N GLU A 71 -11.37 -7.46 8.23
CA GLU A 71 -12.74 -7.35 7.72
C GLU A 71 -12.83 -7.52 6.20
N ARG A 72 -11.74 -7.24 5.49
CA ARG A 72 -11.62 -7.40 4.04
C ARG A 72 -11.08 -8.77 3.62
N GLY A 73 -10.90 -9.69 4.57
CA GLY A 73 -10.38 -11.03 4.32
C GLY A 73 -8.91 -11.05 3.92
N MET A 74 -8.15 -9.99 4.23
CA MET A 74 -6.71 -9.97 3.99
C MET A 74 -5.98 -10.53 5.20
N GLU A 75 -5.34 -11.69 5.01
CA GLU A 75 -4.34 -12.18 5.96
C GLU A 75 -3.03 -11.44 5.69
N LEU A 76 -2.66 -10.50 6.56
CA LEU A 76 -1.40 -9.75 6.50
C LEU A 76 -0.16 -10.61 6.84
N SER A 77 -0.25 -11.94 6.71
CA SER A 77 0.77 -12.94 7.08
C SER A 77 1.41 -13.56 5.84
N GLU A 78 2.63 -14.10 6.01
CA GLU A 78 3.53 -14.78 5.06
C GLU A 78 2.86 -15.84 4.16
N GLN A 79 1.98 -15.42 3.26
CA GLN A 79 1.62 -16.22 2.11
C GLN A 79 2.61 -15.86 1.00
N GLU A 80 3.60 -16.73 0.83
CA GLU A 80 4.14 -17.06 -0.49
C GLU A 80 2.97 -17.60 -1.34
N GLU A 81 1.97 -16.77 -1.64
CA GLU A 81 1.07 -17.09 -2.73
C GLU A 81 1.95 -17.10 -3.98
N ASP A 82 1.99 -18.27 -4.61
CA ASP A 82 2.72 -18.54 -5.82
C ASP A 82 2.08 -17.75 -6.97
N LEU A 83 2.28 -16.42 -6.96
CA LEU A 83 1.85 -15.47 -7.99
C LEU A 83 2.45 -15.84 -9.36
N SER A 84 3.44 -16.76 -9.39
CA SER A 84 4.01 -17.30 -10.62
C SER A 84 3.01 -18.15 -11.42
N ALA A 85 1.92 -18.63 -10.80
CA ALA A 85 0.92 -19.47 -11.45
C ALA A 85 -0.27 -18.71 -12.06
N ARG A 86 -0.44 -17.41 -11.78
CA ARG A 86 -1.46 -16.58 -12.44
C ARG A 86 -0.87 -15.92 -13.67
N GLU A 87 -1.60 -15.99 -14.79
CA GLU A 87 -1.29 -15.16 -15.96
C GLU A 87 -1.45 -13.68 -15.58
N PHE A 88 -0.34 -13.04 -15.25
CA PHE A 88 -0.30 -11.63 -14.90
C PHE A 88 -0.53 -10.78 -16.17
N ASN A 89 -1.76 -10.31 -16.34
CA ASN A 89 -2.14 -9.43 -17.45
C ASN A 89 -2.92 -8.22 -16.91
N PRO A 90 -2.24 -7.31 -16.20
CA PRO A 90 -2.90 -6.22 -15.51
C PRO A 90 -3.44 -5.20 -16.51
N ASN A 91 -4.54 -4.54 -16.14
CA ASN A 91 -4.87 -3.26 -16.73
C ASN A 91 -3.92 -2.20 -16.14
N TYR A 92 -2.78 -1.96 -16.81
CA TYR A 92 -1.75 -1.01 -16.37
C TYR A 92 -2.31 0.38 -16.05
N THR A 93 -3.28 0.87 -16.82
CA THR A 93 -3.87 2.19 -16.59
C THR A 93 -4.67 2.24 -15.29
N LEU A 94 -5.48 1.21 -15.04
CA LEU A 94 -6.23 1.11 -13.79
C LEU A 94 -5.27 0.93 -12.60
N LEU A 95 -4.27 0.05 -12.73
CA LEU A 95 -3.29 -0.18 -11.68
C LEU A 95 -2.53 1.11 -11.34
N LEU A 96 -2.10 1.88 -12.35
CA LEU A 96 -1.45 3.19 -12.14
C LEU A 96 -2.31 4.16 -11.34
N LEU A 97 -3.62 4.23 -11.64
CA LEU A 97 -4.56 5.10 -10.92
C LEU A 97 -4.74 4.64 -9.47
N LEU A 98 -4.80 3.33 -9.23
CA LEU A 98 -4.92 2.75 -7.89
C LEU A 98 -3.65 3.01 -7.06
N LEU A 99 -2.46 2.83 -7.63
CA LEU A 99 -1.20 3.15 -6.96
C LEU A 99 -1.12 4.64 -6.59
N LEU A 100 -1.51 5.53 -7.50
CA LEU A 100 -1.56 6.97 -7.23
C LEU A 100 -2.55 7.31 -6.11
N ALA A 101 -3.73 6.67 -6.09
CA ALA A 101 -4.71 6.86 -5.04
C ALA A 101 -4.16 6.36 -3.69
N LEU A 102 -3.48 5.22 -3.68
CA LEU A 102 -2.92 4.59 -2.50
C LEU A 102 -1.79 5.43 -1.90
N SER A 103 -0.83 5.90 -2.71
CA SER A 103 0.25 6.80 -2.26
C SER A 103 -0.32 8.08 -1.64
N ARG A 104 -1.44 8.60 -2.16
CA ARG A 104 -2.13 9.77 -1.57
C ARG A 104 -2.71 9.47 -0.18
N ARG A 105 -3.22 8.25 0.06
CA ARG A 105 -3.70 7.83 1.39
C ARG A 105 -2.56 7.77 2.40
N HIS A 106 -1.43 7.17 2.01
CA HIS A 106 -0.23 7.18 2.85
C HIS A 106 0.24 8.59 3.18
N ARG A 107 0.34 9.49 2.17
CA ARG A 107 0.72 10.89 2.39
C ARG A 107 -0.23 11.62 3.34
N ARG A 108 -1.54 11.33 3.24
CA ARG A 108 -2.55 11.94 4.12
C ARG A 108 -2.40 11.45 5.56
N ILE A 109 -2.22 10.14 5.77
CA ILE A 109 -1.97 9.57 7.10
C ILE A 109 -0.67 10.14 7.66
N TRP A 110 0.42 10.10 6.91
CA TRP A 110 1.72 10.69 7.29
C TRP A 110 1.58 12.16 7.71
N HIS A 111 0.82 12.95 6.97
CA HIS A 111 0.58 14.36 7.29
C HIS A 111 -0.23 14.54 8.56
N VAL A 112 -1.33 13.80 8.74
CA VAL A 112 -2.14 13.88 9.96
C VAL A 112 -1.32 13.40 11.18
N LEU A 113 -0.50 12.36 11.01
CA LEU A 113 0.49 11.96 12.01
C LEU A 113 1.63 12.99 12.17
N GLY A 114 1.80 13.96 11.29
CA GLY A 114 2.75 15.07 11.48
C GLY A 114 2.17 16.21 12.33
N LEU A 115 0.85 16.29 12.46
CA LEU A 115 0.14 17.35 13.16
C LEU A 115 0.00 17.10 14.67
N HIS A 116 0.74 16.16 15.24
CA HIS A 116 0.57 15.78 16.64
C HIS A 116 0.83 16.93 17.61
N GLY A 117 -0.18 17.17 18.44
CA GLY A 117 -0.17 17.93 19.68
C GLY A 117 -1.37 17.44 20.50
N GLU A 118 -1.20 17.19 21.80
CA GLU A 118 -2.34 16.82 22.64
C GLU A 118 -3.20 18.05 22.97
N PRO A 119 -4.53 17.95 22.88
CA PRO A 119 -5.33 16.84 22.36
C PRO A 119 -5.53 16.90 20.83
N MET A 120 -5.43 15.76 20.15
CA MET A 120 -5.82 15.62 18.74
C MET A 120 -7.33 15.79 18.61
N THR A 121 -7.77 16.78 17.82
CA THR A 121 -9.20 17.08 17.59
C THR A 121 -9.93 15.85 17.04
N GLU A 122 -11.18 15.61 17.46
CA GLU A 122 -12.00 14.45 17.02
C GLU A 122 -12.04 14.32 15.49
N HIS A 123 -12.15 15.43 14.77
CA HIS A 123 -12.10 15.46 13.30
C HIS A 123 -10.84 14.80 12.70
N LEU A 124 -9.67 14.93 13.33
CA LEU A 124 -8.44 14.31 12.84
C LEU A 124 -8.43 12.79 13.08
N LYS A 125 -9.08 12.33 14.15
CA LYS A 125 -9.25 10.90 14.43
C LYS A 125 -10.17 10.26 13.40
N ASP A 126 -11.31 10.88 13.12
CA ASP A 126 -12.26 10.42 12.10
C ASP A 126 -11.62 10.41 10.71
N SER A 127 -10.85 11.45 10.38
CA SER A 127 -10.09 11.49 9.13
C SER A 127 -9.14 10.30 9.01
N LEU A 128 -8.40 9.95 10.06
CA LEU A 128 -7.47 8.80 10.02
C LEU A 128 -8.21 7.47 9.84
N ILE A 129 -9.38 7.29 10.47
CA ILE A 129 -10.19 6.07 10.28
C ILE A 129 -10.59 5.94 8.82
N MET A 130 -11.13 7.00 8.22
CA MET A 130 -11.52 7.01 6.81
C MET A 130 -10.33 6.73 5.88
N GLU A 131 -9.14 7.28 6.16
CA GLU A 131 -7.96 7.00 5.33
C GLU A 131 -7.54 5.52 5.40
N ARG A 132 -7.64 4.86 6.57
CA ARG A 132 -7.34 3.44 6.73
C ARG A 132 -8.31 2.55 5.97
N GLU A 133 -9.61 2.85 6.04
CA GLU A 133 -10.65 2.15 5.28
C GLU A 133 -10.42 2.28 3.77
N HIS A 134 -10.15 3.49 3.28
CA HIS A 134 -9.84 3.71 1.88
C HIS A 134 -8.56 2.98 1.45
N MET A 135 -7.54 2.96 2.30
CA MET A 135 -6.29 2.24 2.04
C MET A 135 -6.54 0.75 1.88
N ALA A 136 -7.25 0.12 2.82
CA ALA A 136 -7.61 -1.30 2.71
C ALA A 136 -8.44 -1.60 1.46
N ASN A 137 -9.40 -0.74 1.11
CA ASN A 137 -10.18 -0.90 -0.13
C ASN A 137 -9.29 -0.89 -1.38
N LEU A 138 -8.36 0.06 -1.45
CA LEU A 138 -7.45 0.18 -2.58
C LEU A 138 -6.48 -0.99 -2.64
N VAL A 139 -5.95 -1.47 -1.49
CA VAL A 139 -5.10 -2.65 -1.45
C VAL A 139 -5.84 -3.89 -1.95
N SER A 140 -7.11 -4.07 -1.56
CA SER A 140 -7.94 -5.17 -2.04
C SER A 140 -8.10 -5.13 -3.56
N MET A 141 -8.37 -3.94 -4.12
CA MET A 141 -8.51 -3.75 -5.56
C MET A 141 -7.21 -4.05 -6.30
N VAL A 142 -6.06 -3.60 -5.79
CA VAL A 142 -4.75 -3.89 -6.39
C VAL A 142 -4.46 -5.39 -6.34
N GLN A 143 -4.65 -6.04 -5.18
CA GLN A 143 -4.47 -7.48 -5.03
C GLN A 143 -5.39 -8.29 -5.97
N SER A 144 -6.57 -7.78 -6.31
CA SER A 144 -7.48 -8.45 -7.26
C SER A 144 -7.05 -8.33 -8.73
N LEU A 145 -6.18 -7.36 -9.04
CA LEU A 145 -5.64 -7.13 -10.39
C LEU A 145 -4.30 -7.81 -10.63
N ILE A 146 -3.67 -8.29 -9.57
CA ILE A 146 -2.38 -8.99 -9.55
C ILE A 146 -2.61 -10.49 -9.37
#